data_AF-A0AAN6T4H4-F1
#
_entry.id   AF-A0AAN6T4H4-F1
#
_cell.length_a   1.000
_cell.length_b   1.000
_cell.length_c   1.000
_cell.angle_alpha   90.00
_cell.angle_beta   90.00
_cell.angle_gamma   90.00
#
_symmetry.space_group_name_H-M   'P 1'
#
loop_
_entity.id
_entity.type
_entity.pdbx_description
1 polymer ?
#
loop_
_entity_poly.entity_id
_entity_poly.type
_entity_poly.pdbx_seq_one_letter_code
_entity_poly.pdbx_strand_id
1 'polypeptide(L)'
;MGIPQLKRHLEPYAERAPVEPGSAVLDGPALAYHVLNLCSQTARSSSPSEQPSYERLGKTAIAWLHRIQACGLSVSAIYFDSYLPGSKRPERIQRLIKSSRDLIKYHSAFLAGVPKANPRHATDAVVDLFPSAWPTEKQAKPPPPAFLVPAVIDALRDSPEFGFLVKLAPGEADGFCAQHVRQHGGTVITSDSDLLVHDLGEAGGVVFFADIDADMENQKLIAPQYRPVDLCRRLSLNPEGGLQQLAFEVSRDPHLTVQQAVERVKRSEAVSASGVEYSDFIEQYLSPELASKLEKDPTTKLDPRTSELVLRSLRVSGDVTPVGEIDPAAQDGSEHSLEMYLPFLLDCPSRTSAWEASKPVRELVYAALQPIRGSRIPSVSEMRRLQSISSGLKVDVPPISEVDERGAALLALLGRIEASLSRPELAWIVLAIYQDITMTVERGRGHALSLEVLAQDARGQLDTSSWDFLHFLAQIQATCYSLRMLRQILDFSGHHIGPPSSTMSELTKSLSRLPSLPDLPSPRNFAQSIASVREAGGLSCLKKLSEEYEDILPQIEAVLKPESKKASKKRNAVAPGQGNVRVRPRSSNPFDLLPRGDE
;
A
#
# COMPACT_ATOMS: atom_id res chain seq x y z
N MET A 1 13.48 -6.70 -6.58
CA MET A 1 12.65 -7.75 -5.95
C MET A 1 13.12 -9.09 -6.50
N GLY A 2 12.56 -10.21 -6.03
CA GLY A 2 12.97 -11.55 -6.46
C GLY A 2 14.23 -12.12 -5.81
N ILE A 3 14.83 -13.10 -6.48
CA ILE A 3 16.03 -13.81 -6.04
C ILE A 3 17.23 -12.86 -5.83
N PRO A 4 17.71 -12.73 -4.58
CA PRO A 4 18.85 -11.87 -4.27
C PRO A 4 20.10 -12.20 -5.11
N GLN A 5 20.82 -11.16 -5.54
CA GLN A 5 22.06 -11.25 -6.35
C GLN A 5 21.92 -11.82 -7.77
N LEU A 6 20.78 -12.43 -8.16
CA LEU A 6 20.63 -13.05 -9.48
C LEU A 6 20.87 -12.06 -10.63
N LYS A 7 20.19 -10.91 -10.62
CA LYS A 7 20.41 -9.84 -11.62
C LYS A 7 21.89 -9.43 -11.69
N ARG A 8 22.54 -9.24 -10.54
CA ARG A 8 23.94 -8.83 -10.46
C ARG A 8 24.89 -9.87 -11.06
N HIS A 9 24.61 -11.16 -10.88
CA HIS A 9 25.38 -12.23 -11.50
C HIS A 9 25.21 -12.29 -13.02
N LEU A 10 24.02 -11.98 -13.52
CA LEU A 10 23.69 -12.05 -14.94
C LEU A 10 24.04 -10.77 -15.71
N GLU A 11 24.13 -9.63 -15.03
CA GLU A 11 24.41 -8.32 -15.63
C GLU A 11 25.67 -8.29 -16.53
N PRO A 12 26.83 -8.90 -16.16
CA PRO A 12 28.00 -8.94 -17.04
C PRO A 12 27.78 -9.72 -18.35
N TYR A 13 26.74 -10.54 -18.40
CA TYR A 13 26.38 -11.37 -19.55
C TYR A 13 25.17 -10.81 -20.32
N ALA A 14 24.53 -9.75 -19.82
CA ALA A 14 23.50 -9.02 -20.55
C ALA A 14 24.14 -8.11 -21.60
N GLU A 15 23.40 -7.81 -22.66
CA GLU A 15 23.87 -6.89 -23.70
C GLU A 15 23.26 -5.50 -23.50
N ARG A 16 24.10 -4.50 -23.18
CA ARG A 16 23.66 -3.11 -23.14
C ARG A 16 23.68 -2.54 -24.56
N ALA A 17 22.49 -2.41 -25.14
CA ALA A 17 22.29 -1.96 -26.51
C ALA A 17 21.00 -1.13 -26.60
N PRO A 18 20.76 -0.42 -27.72
CA PRO A 18 19.45 0.11 -28.02
C PRO A 18 18.38 -0.98 -27.90
N VAL A 19 17.30 -0.70 -27.18
CA VAL A 19 16.15 -1.61 -27.11
C VAL A 19 15.48 -1.58 -28.46
N GLU A 20 15.41 -2.73 -29.11
CA GLU A 20 14.79 -2.84 -30.43
C GLU A 20 13.30 -2.47 -30.36
N PRO A 21 12.77 -1.74 -31.36
CA PRO A 21 11.34 -1.48 -31.45
C PRO A 21 10.55 -2.79 -31.42
N GLY A 22 9.50 -2.85 -30.61
CA GLY A 22 8.79 -4.10 -30.40
C GLY A 22 7.72 -4.05 -29.34
N SER A 23 7.14 -5.21 -29.05
CA SER A 23 6.09 -5.36 -28.03
C SER A 23 6.70 -5.42 -26.62
N ALA A 24 6.13 -4.64 -25.69
CA ALA A 24 6.52 -4.61 -24.29
C ALA A 24 5.36 -4.99 -23.38
N VAL A 25 5.63 -5.89 -22.43
CA VAL A 25 4.72 -6.25 -21.34
C VAL A 25 5.27 -5.70 -20.05
N LEU A 26 4.45 -5.08 -19.23
CA LEU A 26 4.90 -4.45 -17.99
C LEU A 26 4.40 -5.21 -16.76
N ASP A 27 5.33 -5.45 -15.84
CA ASP A 27 5.05 -5.77 -14.45
C ASP A 27 4.57 -4.49 -13.74
N GLY A 28 3.26 -4.44 -13.47
CA GLY A 28 2.55 -3.30 -12.89
C GLY A 28 2.99 -2.93 -11.47
N PRO A 29 3.10 -3.89 -10.52
CA PRO A 29 3.67 -3.63 -9.20
C PRO A 29 5.05 -2.99 -9.30
N ALA A 30 5.94 -3.53 -10.13
CA ALA A 30 7.27 -2.94 -10.34
C ALA A 30 7.19 -1.54 -10.96
N LEU A 31 6.32 -1.30 -11.94
CA LEU A 31 6.07 0.02 -12.52
C LEU A 31 5.66 1.05 -11.44
N ALA A 32 4.75 0.69 -10.54
CA ALA A 32 4.27 1.59 -9.49
C ALA A 32 5.41 2.01 -8.55
N TYR A 33 6.28 1.08 -8.14
CA TYR A 33 7.44 1.39 -7.30
C TYR A 33 8.53 2.16 -8.07
N HIS A 34 8.74 1.88 -9.36
CA HIS A 34 9.62 2.66 -10.22
C HIS A 34 9.17 4.12 -10.28
N VAL A 35 7.88 4.35 -10.54
CA VAL A 35 7.29 5.69 -10.59
C VAL A 35 7.36 6.42 -9.26
N LEU A 36 7.18 5.72 -8.13
CA LEU A 36 7.41 6.29 -6.80
C LEU A 36 8.85 6.78 -6.66
N ASN A 37 9.83 5.99 -7.09
CA ASN A 37 11.24 6.35 -7.01
C ASN A 37 11.53 7.56 -7.90
N LEU A 38 11.01 7.59 -9.14
CA LEU A 38 11.13 8.75 -10.05
C LEU A 38 10.60 10.03 -9.40
N CYS A 39 9.39 9.98 -8.83
CA CYS A 39 8.76 11.11 -8.18
C CYS A 39 9.51 11.58 -6.91
N SER A 40 10.30 10.71 -6.31
CA SER A 40 11.00 10.95 -5.04
C SER A 40 12.46 11.38 -5.20
N GLN A 41 12.98 11.47 -6.43
CA GLN A 41 14.41 11.79 -6.67
C GLN A 41 14.83 13.16 -6.13
N THR A 42 14.00 14.18 -6.36
CA THR A 42 14.32 15.57 -5.98
C THR A 42 14.03 15.87 -4.52
N ALA A 43 13.29 14.99 -3.84
CA ALA A 43 12.92 15.13 -2.45
C ALA A 43 13.80 14.20 -1.60
N ARG A 44 14.70 14.77 -0.79
CA ARG A 44 15.42 14.03 0.27
C ARG A 44 14.46 13.79 1.45
N SER A 45 13.31 13.18 1.14
CA SER A 45 12.04 13.29 1.85
C SER A 45 12.04 12.46 3.12
N SER A 46 12.62 12.99 4.19
CA SER A 46 12.35 12.51 5.54
C SER A 46 10.98 12.98 6.03
N SER A 47 10.33 13.95 5.37
CA SER A 47 8.97 14.40 5.70
C SER A 47 7.89 13.60 4.96
N PRO A 48 6.81 13.14 5.64
CA PRO A 48 5.65 12.55 4.97
C PRO A 48 4.95 13.53 4.02
N SER A 49 4.98 14.83 4.33
CA SER A 49 4.40 15.88 3.48
C SER A 49 5.18 16.11 2.20
N GLU A 50 6.38 15.55 2.04
CA GLU A 50 7.17 15.63 0.81
C GLU A 50 6.97 14.41 -0.11
N GLN A 51 6.30 13.35 0.35
CA GLN A 51 5.93 12.21 -0.49
C GLN A 51 5.04 12.65 -1.67
N PRO A 52 5.16 12.02 -2.85
CA PRO A 52 4.37 12.39 -4.01
C PRO A 52 2.87 12.12 -3.78
N SER A 53 2.01 12.97 -4.35
CA SER A 53 0.57 12.73 -4.36
C SER A 53 0.22 11.54 -5.26
N TYR A 54 -0.92 10.90 -4.99
CA TYR A 54 -1.46 9.85 -5.84
C TYR A 54 -1.72 10.33 -7.27
N GLU A 55 -2.17 11.58 -7.44
CA GLU A 55 -2.29 12.22 -8.76
C GLU A 55 -0.95 12.29 -9.51
N ARG A 56 0.12 12.72 -8.82
CA ARG A 56 1.46 12.83 -9.41
C ARG A 56 2.00 11.46 -9.80
N LEU A 57 1.76 10.44 -8.98
CA LEU A 57 2.13 9.05 -9.28
C LEU A 57 1.42 8.57 -10.56
N GLY A 58 0.10 8.75 -10.65
CA GLY A 58 -0.67 8.38 -11.84
C GLY A 58 -0.21 9.09 -13.11
N LYS A 59 -0.07 10.43 -13.06
CA LYS A 59 0.42 11.23 -14.20
C LYS A 59 1.82 10.81 -14.65
N THR A 60 2.71 10.54 -13.70
CA THR A 60 4.07 10.12 -14.01
C THR A 60 4.09 8.73 -14.67
N ALA A 61 3.25 7.80 -14.23
CA ALA A 61 3.11 6.49 -14.87
C ALA A 61 2.67 6.62 -16.33
N ILE A 62 1.61 7.39 -16.61
CA ILE A 62 1.12 7.65 -17.97
C ILE A 62 2.19 8.33 -18.83
N ALA A 63 2.84 9.36 -18.30
CA ALA A 63 3.91 10.07 -19.01
C ALA A 63 5.10 9.16 -19.35
N TRP A 64 5.44 8.24 -18.43
CA TRP A 64 6.49 7.25 -18.65
C TRP A 64 6.11 6.27 -19.78
N LEU A 65 4.86 5.79 -19.82
CA LEU A 65 4.36 4.91 -20.89
C LEU A 65 4.38 5.61 -22.26
N HIS A 66 3.93 6.85 -22.34
CA HIS A 66 4.04 7.64 -23.57
C HIS A 66 5.49 7.78 -24.03
N ARG A 67 6.42 7.97 -23.08
CA ARG A 67 7.83 8.16 -23.45
C ARG A 67 8.44 6.90 -24.03
N ILE A 68 8.17 5.72 -23.47
CA ILE A 68 8.67 4.48 -24.06
C ILE A 68 8.05 4.19 -25.42
N GLN A 69 6.77 4.55 -25.62
CA GLN A 69 6.12 4.45 -26.94
C GLN A 69 6.73 5.38 -27.98
N ALA A 70 7.05 6.62 -27.59
CA ALA A 70 7.75 7.55 -28.46
C ALA A 70 9.16 7.06 -28.85
N CYS A 71 9.75 6.14 -28.07
CA CYS A 71 11.03 5.51 -28.36
C CYS A 71 10.92 4.14 -29.06
N GLY A 72 9.74 3.78 -29.56
CA GLY A 72 9.53 2.60 -30.41
C GLY A 72 9.00 1.34 -29.70
N LEU A 73 8.74 1.38 -28.40
CA LEU A 73 8.12 0.25 -27.68
C LEU A 73 6.60 0.33 -27.68
N SER A 74 5.92 -0.68 -28.21
CA SER A 74 4.47 -0.81 -28.13
C SER A 74 4.08 -1.58 -26.87
N VAL A 75 3.40 -0.92 -25.92
CA VAL A 75 2.86 -1.59 -24.72
C VAL A 75 1.70 -2.50 -25.12
N SER A 76 1.83 -3.81 -24.88
CA SER A 76 0.78 -4.80 -25.20
C SER A 76 -0.06 -5.22 -24.00
N ALA A 77 0.49 -5.14 -22.79
CA ALA A 77 -0.24 -5.41 -21.55
C ALA A 77 0.51 -4.84 -20.32
N ILE A 78 -0.25 -4.52 -19.27
CA ILE A 78 0.26 -4.14 -17.96
C ILE A 78 -0.43 -5.03 -16.92
N TYR A 79 0.29 -5.99 -16.36
CA TYR A 79 -0.26 -6.95 -15.40
C TYR A 79 -0.05 -6.49 -13.96
N PHE A 80 -1.10 -6.52 -13.16
CA PHE A 80 -1.06 -6.28 -11.72
C PHE A 80 -1.51 -7.50 -10.95
N ASP A 81 -0.87 -7.74 -9.80
CA ASP A 81 -1.28 -8.81 -8.88
C ASP A 81 -2.75 -8.63 -8.50
N SER A 82 -3.50 -9.72 -8.50
CA SER A 82 -4.87 -9.73 -7.99
C SER A 82 -5.12 -10.86 -7.01
N TYR A 83 -4.27 -11.89 -7.05
CA TYR A 83 -4.23 -12.95 -6.09
C TYR A 83 -2.77 -13.29 -5.81
N LEU A 84 -2.48 -13.72 -4.59
CA LEU A 84 -1.18 -14.23 -4.25
C LEU A 84 -1.41 -15.60 -3.60
N PRO A 85 -0.53 -16.59 -3.82
CA PRO A 85 -0.76 -17.99 -3.42
C PRO A 85 -0.64 -18.20 -1.91
N GLY A 86 -1.19 -19.32 -1.44
CA GLY A 86 -1.07 -19.76 -0.05
C GLY A 86 0.37 -20.08 0.32
N SER A 87 1.11 -20.71 -0.60
CA SER A 87 2.54 -21.01 -0.49
C SER A 87 3.38 -19.75 -0.22
N LYS A 88 3.01 -18.60 -0.78
CA LYS A 88 3.68 -17.30 -0.55
C LYS A 88 3.23 -16.51 0.69
N ARG A 89 2.46 -17.14 1.59
CA ARG A 89 2.03 -16.50 2.85
C ARG A 89 3.23 -16.08 3.73
N PRO A 90 4.29 -16.90 3.93
CA PRO A 90 5.44 -16.51 4.75
C PRO A 90 6.12 -15.22 4.27
N GLU A 91 6.31 -15.06 2.97
CA GLU A 91 6.94 -13.91 2.31
C GLU A 91 6.15 -12.64 2.59
N ARG A 92 4.81 -12.71 2.55
CA ARG A 92 3.96 -11.56 2.89
C ARG A 92 4.12 -11.14 4.33
N ILE A 93 4.07 -12.10 5.25
CA ILE A 93 4.23 -11.83 6.68
C ILE A 93 5.61 -11.21 6.93
N GLN A 94 6.67 -11.71 6.28
CA GLN A 94 8.01 -11.13 6.36
C GLN A 94 8.07 -9.70 5.80
N ARG A 95 7.46 -9.43 4.64
CA ARG A 95 7.37 -8.07 4.05
C ARG A 95 6.61 -7.10 4.98
N LEU A 96 5.55 -7.58 5.62
CA LEU A 96 4.74 -6.81 6.56
C LEU A 96 5.49 -6.52 7.87
N ILE A 97 6.20 -7.51 8.42
CA ILE A 97 7.09 -7.34 9.58
C ILE A 97 8.21 -6.35 9.26
N LYS A 98 8.81 -6.42 8.06
CA LYS A 98 9.82 -5.46 7.61
C LYS A 98 9.26 -4.04 7.57
N SER A 99 8.10 -3.85 6.94
CA SER A 99 7.42 -2.54 6.86
C SER A 99 7.09 -1.99 8.26
N SER A 100 6.61 -2.84 9.16
CA SER A 100 6.35 -2.49 10.56
C SER A 100 7.61 -2.07 11.31
N ARG A 101 8.72 -2.79 11.10
CA ARG A 101 10.01 -2.46 11.68
C ARG A 101 10.55 -1.13 11.16
N ASP A 102 10.39 -0.85 9.86
CA ASP A 102 10.85 0.38 9.25
C ASP A 102 10.03 1.58 9.73
N LEU A 103 8.71 1.42 9.90
CA LEU A 103 7.86 2.43 10.55
C LEU A 103 8.27 2.68 12.02
N ILE A 104 8.56 1.63 12.79
CA ILE A 104 9.04 1.77 14.17
C ILE A 104 10.39 2.51 14.22
N LYS A 105 11.33 2.17 13.32
CA LYS A 105 12.62 2.86 13.22
C LYS A 105 12.43 4.34 12.88
N TYR A 106 11.54 4.64 11.93
CA TYR A 106 11.23 6.01 11.54
C TYR A 106 10.57 6.78 12.69
N HIS A 107 9.61 6.19 13.41
CA HIS A 107 9.04 6.78 14.63
C HIS A 107 10.09 7.04 15.71
N SER A 108 10.99 6.08 15.96
CA SER A 108 12.07 6.24 16.94
C SER A 108 13.09 7.31 16.55
N ALA A 109 13.31 7.54 15.26
CA ALA A 109 14.15 8.63 14.77
C ALA A 109 13.50 10.02 14.96
N PHE A 110 12.16 10.06 15.06
CA PHE A 110 11.36 11.29 15.07
C PHE A 110 10.28 11.28 16.17
N LEU A 111 10.68 10.98 17.42
CA LEU A 111 9.77 10.82 18.57
C LEU A 111 8.91 12.05 18.87
N ALA A 112 9.47 13.25 18.72
CA ALA A 112 8.79 14.52 19.00
C ALA A 112 7.87 15.00 17.86
N GLY A 113 7.80 14.25 16.76
CA GLY A 113 7.10 14.67 15.54
C GLY A 113 8.00 14.52 14.31
N VAL A 114 7.38 14.40 13.15
CA VAL A 114 8.04 14.18 11.86
C VAL A 114 8.69 15.46 11.33
N PRO A 115 9.71 15.34 10.46
CA PRO A 115 10.27 16.48 9.76
C PRO A 115 9.20 17.26 9.00
N LYS A 116 9.26 18.60 9.08
CA LYS A 116 8.40 19.48 8.28
C LYS A 116 8.87 19.49 6.83
N ALA A 117 7.92 19.66 5.91
CA ALA A 117 8.25 19.85 4.50
C ALA A 117 9.13 21.09 4.32
N ASN A 118 10.19 20.95 3.52
CA ASN A 118 11.03 22.05 3.09
C ASN A 118 10.31 22.81 1.96
N PRO A 119 10.04 24.12 2.13
CA PRO A 119 9.37 24.93 1.12
C PRO A 119 10.12 24.99 -0.22
N ARG A 120 11.43 24.71 -0.22
CA ARG A 120 12.28 24.72 -1.41
C ARG A 120 12.15 23.46 -2.27
N HIS A 121 11.59 22.37 -1.75
CA HIS A 121 11.31 21.19 -2.55
C HIS A 121 10.01 21.44 -3.32
N ALA A 122 10.15 22.01 -4.53
CA ALA A 122 9.04 22.27 -5.42
C ALA A 122 8.32 20.96 -5.77
N THR A 123 7.04 20.89 -5.42
CA THR A 123 6.18 19.72 -5.63
C THR A 123 5.78 19.53 -7.10
N ASP A 124 6.02 20.54 -7.92
CA ASP A 124 5.65 20.60 -9.35
C ASP A 124 6.89 20.54 -10.25
N ALA A 125 8.06 20.21 -9.68
CA ALA A 125 9.24 19.97 -10.49
C ALA A 125 8.95 18.86 -11.50
N VAL A 126 9.30 19.12 -12.77
CA VAL A 126 9.23 18.14 -13.85
C VAL A 126 9.98 16.89 -13.41
N VAL A 127 9.30 15.75 -13.44
CA VAL A 127 9.93 14.47 -13.10
C VAL A 127 10.83 14.07 -14.26
N ASP A 128 12.11 13.85 -13.96
CA ASP A 128 13.00 13.19 -14.91
C ASP A 128 12.62 11.72 -14.99
N LEU A 129 12.12 11.30 -16.16
CA LEU A 129 11.59 9.96 -16.39
C LEU A 129 12.71 8.93 -16.62
N PHE A 130 13.93 9.38 -16.96
CA PHE A 130 15.09 8.55 -17.30
C PHE A 130 16.36 9.17 -16.69
N PRO A 131 16.47 9.19 -15.34
CA PRO A 131 17.57 9.84 -14.65
C PRO A 131 18.91 9.15 -14.94
N SER A 132 19.97 9.93 -15.19
CA SER A 132 21.32 9.38 -15.39
C SER A 132 21.95 8.80 -14.12
N ALA A 133 21.42 9.13 -12.93
CA ALA A 133 21.89 8.62 -11.66
C ALA A 133 20.78 8.60 -10.59
N TRP A 134 20.74 7.52 -9.82
CA TRP A 134 19.85 7.41 -8.67
C TRP A 134 20.51 7.99 -7.41
N PRO A 135 19.82 8.84 -6.63
CA PRO A 135 20.39 9.43 -5.43
C PRO A 135 20.67 8.37 -4.35
N THR A 136 21.82 8.47 -3.69
CA THR A 136 22.19 7.59 -2.57
C THR A 136 21.47 8.01 -1.29
N GLU A 137 20.78 7.08 -0.64
CA GLU A 137 19.99 7.36 0.56
C GLU A 137 20.81 7.21 1.84
N LYS A 138 20.71 8.20 2.75
CA LYS A 138 21.42 8.19 4.04
C LYS A 138 20.51 8.43 5.26
N GLN A 139 19.22 8.72 5.07
CA GLN A 139 18.30 9.10 6.15
C GLN A 139 17.11 8.14 6.25
N ALA A 140 16.53 8.04 7.44
CA ALA A 140 15.29 7.32 7.66
C ALA A 140 14.14 7.99 6.88
N LYS A 141 13.35 7.18 6.17
CA LYS A 141 12.23 7.63 5.34
C LYS A 141 10.91 7.14 5.89
N PRO A 142 9.81 7.89 5.68
CA PRO A 142 8.49 7.34 5.88
C PRO A 142 8.26 6.13 4.96
N PRO A 143 7.44 5.14 5.38
CA PRO A 143 6.97 4.07 4.51
C PRO A 143 6.34 4.62 3.22
N PRO A 144 6.38 3.87 2.10
CA PRO A 144 5.71 4.27 0.86
C PRO A 144 4.23 4.65 1.06
N PRO A 145 3.66 5.55 0.24
CA PRO A 145 2.24 5.89 0.30
C PRO A 145 1.35 4.64 0.24
N ALA A 146 0.41 4.52 1.17
CA ALA A 146 -0.36 3.29 1.42
C ALA A 146 -1.13 2.78 0.20
N PHE A 147 -1.61 3.68 -0.65
CA PHE A 147 -2.41 3.36 -1.84
C PHE A 147 -1.62 3.51 -3.15
N LEU A 148 -0.28 3.40 -3.12
CA LEU A 148 0.59 3.53 -4.29
C LEU A 148 0.09 2.73 -5.50
N VAL A 149 -0.04 1.41 -5.35
CA VAL A 149 -0.42 0.52 -6.46
C VAL A 149 -1.87 0.78 -6.91
N PRO A 150 -2.88 0.84 -6.02
CA PRO A 150 -4.24 1.21 -6.41
C PRO A 150 -4.34 2.56 -7.14
N ALA A 151 -3.59 3.57 -6.72
CA ALA A 151 -3.61 4.89 -7.37
C ALA A 151 -3.06 4.86 -8.80
N VAL A 152 -1.99 4.10 -9.04
CA VAL A 152 -1.43 3.90 -10.38
C VAL A 152 -2.41 3.11 -11.25
N ILE A 153 -3.03 2.06 -10.71
CA ILE A 153 -4.06 1.28 -11.43
C ILE A 153 -5.24 2.17 -11.84
N ASP A 154 -5.79 2.96 -10.91
CA ASP A 154 -6.93 3.85 -11.18
C ASP A 154 -6.58 4.85 -12.29
N ALA A 155 -5.42 5.52 -12.19
CA ALA A 155 -4.98 6.48 -13.20
C ALA A 155 -4.77 5.83 -14.59
N LEU A 156 -4.17 4.64 -14.65
CA LEU A 156 -3.98 3.91 -15.91
C LEU A 156 -5.31 3.45 -16.51
N ARG A 157 -6.25 2.98 -15.68
CA ARG A 157 -7.60 2.56 -16.13
C ARG A 157 -8.42 3.71 -16.68
N ASP A 158 -8.25 4.91 -16.12
CA ASP A 158 -8.93 6.11 -16.57
C ASP A 158 -8.21 6.79 -17.76
N SER A 159 -7.02 6.31 -18.14
CA SER A 159 -6.35 6.73 -19.39
C SER A 159 -7.07 6.12 -20.60
N PRO A 160 -7.41 6.94 -21.62
CA PRO A 160 -8.04 6.44 -22.84
C PRO A 160 -7.12 5.54 -23.67
N GLU A 161 -5.79 5.73 -23.61
CA GLU A 161 -4.84 4.95 -24.41
C GLU A 161 -4.37 3.68 -23.72
N PHE A 162 -4.26 3.69 -22.38
CA PHE A 162 -3.69 2.57 -21.63
C PHE A 162 -4.73 1.76 -20.84
N GLY A 163 -5.95 2.27 -20.66
CA GLY A 163 -6.92 1.65 -19.75
C GLY A 163 -7.28 0.20 -20.10
N PHE A 164 -7.41 -0.12 -21.39
CA PHE A 164 -7.73 -1.48 -21.85
C PHE A 164 -6.55 -2.46 -21.76
N LEU A 165 -5.33 -1.95 -21.55
CA LEU A 165 -4.10 -2.73 -21.41
C LEU A 165 -3.85 -3.16 -19.95
N VAL A 166 -4.52 -2.52 -18.98
CA VAL A 166 -4.41 -2.87 -17.56
C VAL A 166 -5.15 -4.18 -17.29
N LYS A 167 -4.43 -5.18 -16.78
CA LYS A 167 -4.95 -6.51 -16.43
C LYS A 167 -4.68 -6.78 -14.95
N LEU A 168 -5.71 -7.18 -14.21
CA LEU A 168 -5.51 -7.80 -12.90
C LEU A 168 -5.34 -9.31 -13.13
N ALA A 169 -4.11 -9.78 -12.95
CA ALA A 169 -3.73 -11.17 -13.12
C ALA A 169 -4.38 -12.01 -12.02
N PRO A 170 -5.11 -13.11 -12.31
CA PRO A 170 -5.65 -14.04 -11.31
C PRO A 170 -4.61 -14.85 -10.51
N GLY A 171 -3.44 -14.27 -10.31
CA GLY A 171 -2.26 -14.73 -9.59
C GLY A 171 -1.26 -13.57 -9.52
N GLU A 172 0.02 -13.88 -9.49
CA GLU A 172 1.09 -12.87 -9.55
C GLU A 172 1.32 -12.36 -10.97
N ALA A 173 1.65 -11.07 -11.09
CA ALA A 173 1.83 -10.42 -12.38
C ALA A 173 3.00 -11.01 -13.20
N ASP A 174 4.06 -11.49 -12.55
CA ASP A 174 5.26 -12.03 -13.18
C ASP A 174 4.96 -13.25 -14.08
N GLY A 175 4.24 -14.25 -13.57
CA GLY A 175 3.85 -15.44 -14.34
C GLY A 175 3.00 -15.10 -15.57
N PHE A 176 2.10 -14.11 -15.46
CA PHE A 176 1.29 -13.65 -16.58
C PHE A 176 2.08 -12.82 -17.59
N CYS A 177 3.03 -12.00 -17.12
CA CYS A 177 3.98 -11.29 -18.00
C CYS A 177 4.80 -12.30 -18.82
N ALA A 178 5.34 -13.32 -18.15
CA ALA A 178 6.12 -14.36 -18.78
C ALA A 178 5.30 -15.16 -19.80
N GLN A 179 4.09 -15.59 -19.43
CA GLN A 179 3.18 -16.30 -20.32
C GLN A 179 2.83 -15.47 -21.57
N HIS A 180 2.55 -14.17 -21.39
CA HIS A 180 2.24 -13.28 -22.50
C HIS A 180 3.41 -13.21 -23.49
N VAL A 181 4.63 -12.98 -23.00
CA VAL A 181 5.83 -12.89 -23.85
C VAL A 181 6.16 -14.24 -24.49
N ARG A 182 6.00 -15.35 -23.78
CA ARG A 182 6.18 -16.70 -24.33
C ARG A 182 5.26 -16.96 -25.53
N GLN A 183 4.02 -16.48 -25.47
CA GLN A 183 3.01 -16.70 -26.51
C GLN A 183 3.10 -15.72 -27.68
N HIS A 184 3.46 -14.46 -27.43
CA HIS A 184 3.37 -13.38 -28.41
C HIS A 184 4.74 -12.79 -28.79
N GLY A 185 5.82 -13.22 -28.14
CA GLY A 185 7.14 -12.58 -28.20
C GLY A 185 7.17 -11.24 -27.46
N GLY A 186 8.30 -10.53 -27.61
CA GLY A 186 8.50 -9.21 -27.01
C GLY A 186 9.40 -9.24 -25.78
N THR A 187 9.28 -8.21 -24.94
CA THR A 187 10.13 -8.02 -23.77
C THR A 187 9.30 -7.66 -22.55
N VAL A 188 9.64 -8.25 -21.40
CA VAL A 188 9.06 -7.86 -20.12
C VAL A 188 9.88 -6.73 -19.51
N ILE A 189 9.20 -5.67 -19.06
CA ILE A 189 9.82 -4.59 -18.28
C ILE A 189 9.42 -4.75 -16.81
N THR A 190 10.42 -4.90 -15.92
CA THR A 190 10.20 -5.23 -14.50
C THR A 190 11.29 -4.66 -13.57
N SER A 191 11.15 -4.86 -12.26
CA SER A 191 12.19 -4.70 -11.23
C SER A 191 12.36 -5.98 -10.39
N ASP A 192 11.77 -7.09 -10.84
CA ASP A 192 11.82 -8.39 -10.21
C ASP A 192 12.71 -9.35 -11.01
N SER A 193 13.73 -9.91 -10.37
CA SER A 193 14.64 -10.84 -11.03
C SER A 193 14.04 -12.23 -11.25
N ASP A 194 12.91 -12.55 -10.62
CA ASP A 194 12.22 -13.83 -10.78
C ASP A 194 11.76 -14.05 -12.23
N LEU A 195 11.49 -12.97 -12.96
CA LEU A 195 11.19 -13.01 -14.40
C LEU A 195 12.32 -13.57 -15.28
N LEU A 196 13.56 -13.62 -14.79
CA LEU A 196 14.66 -14.27 -15.50
C LEU A 196 14.63 -15.81 -15.39
N VAL A 197 13.81 -16.35 -14.47
CA VAL A 197 13.66 -17.78 -14.21
C VAL A 197 12.51 -18.39 -15.00
N HIS A 198 11.47 -17.59 -15.26
CA HIS A 198 10.33 -18.00 -16.08
C HIS A 198 10.73 -18.32 -17.53
N ASP A 199 9.98 -19.23 -18.16
CA ASP A 199 10.09 -19.46 -19.60
C ASP A 199 9.42 -18.32 -20.38
N LEU A 200 10.26 -17.50 -21.04
CA LEU A 200 9.84 -16.39 -21.89
C LEU A 200 9.79 -16.76 -23.39
N GLY A 201 10.04 -18.02 -23.74
CA GLY A 201 10.23 -18.47 -25.12
C GLY A 201 11.58 -18.04 -25.72
N GLU A 202 11.85 -18.50 -26.95
CA GLU A 202 13.15 -18.31 -27.60
C GLU A 202 13.50 -16.84 -27.88
N ALA A 203 12.49 -16.03 -28.20
CA ALA A 203 12.64 -14.62 -28.54
C ALA A 203 12.34 -13.68 -27.37
N GLY A 204 11.93 -14.19 -26.21
CA GLY A 204 11.60 -13.38 -25.04
C GLY A 204 12.83 -12.78 -24.37
N GLY A 205 12.64 -11.63 -23.74
CA GLY A 205 13.68 -10.97 -22.97
C GLY A 205 13.13 -10.17 -21.80
N VAL A 206 14.03 -9.77 -20.91
CA VAL A 206 13.74 -8.91 -19.76
C VAL A 206 14.59 -7.65 -19.83
N VAL A 207 13.97 -6.52 -19.50
CA VAL A 207 14.63 -5.23 -19.25
C VAL A 207 14.21 -4.73 -17.87
N PHE A 208 15.17 -4.22 -17.10
CA PHE A 208 14.88 -3.70 -15.76
C PHE A 208 14.61 -2.19 -15.79
N PHE A 209 13.52 -1.73 -15.16
CA PHE A 209 13.12 -0.32 -15.10
C PHE A 209 14.26 0.63 -14.71
N ALA A 210 15.06 0.24 -13.71
CA ALA A 210 16.13 1.07 -13.16
C ALA A 210 17.33 1.25 -14.10
N ASP A 211 17.45 0.42 -15.14
CA ASP A 211 18.60 0.40 -16.04
C ASP A 211 18.28 0.97 -17.43
N ILE A 212 17.07 1.48 -17.64
CA ILE A 212 16.65 2.09 -18.90
C ILE A 212 17.13 3.54 -18.94
N ASP A 213 17.98 3.84 -19.91
CA ASP A 213 18.31 5.19 -20.33
C ASP A 213 17.50 5.57 -21.57
N ALA A 214 17.24 6.86 -21.76
CA ALA A 214 16.63 7.39 -22.98
C ALA A 214 17.62 8.29 -23.72
N ASP A 215 17.97 7.90 -24.94
CA ASP A 215 18.59 8.77 -25.93
C ASP A 215 17.47 9.57 -26.61
N MET A 216 17.25 10.77 -26.09
CA MET A 216 16.19 11.66 -26.55
C MET A 216 16.45 12.25 -27.94
N GLU A 217 17.72 12.34 -28.37
CA GLU A 217 18.07 12.87 -29.69
C GLU A 217 17.69 11.88 -30.78
N ASN A 218 17.96 10.60 -30.55
CA ASN A 218 17.65 9.53 -31.50
C ASN A 218 16.31 8.84 -31.24
N GLN A 219 15.58 9.27 -30.20
CA GLN A 219 14.35 8.64 -29.71
C GLN A 219 14.53 7.13 -29.48
N LYS A 220 15.59 6.75 -28.78
CA LYS A 220 15.89 5.34 -28.47
C LYS A 220 15.97 5.12 -26.97
N LEU A 221 15.56 3.94 -26.54
CA LEU A 221 15.89 3.46 -25.20
C LEU A 221 17.18 2.65 -25.28
N ILE A 222 18.04 2.77 -24.27
CA ILE A 222 19.24 1.96 -24.14
C ILE A 222 19.15 1.26 -22.80
N ALA A 223 19.26 -0.07 -22.79
CA ALA A 223 19.19 -0.84 -21.56
C ALA A 223 19.96 -2.16 -21.71
N PRO A 224 20.44 -2.75 -20.60
CA PRO A 224 20.85 -4.15 -20.59
C PRO A 224 19.65 -5.05 -20.91
N GLN A 225 19.77 -5.86 -21.96
CA GLN A 225 18.77 -6.82 -22.39
C GLN A 225 19.16 -8.22 -21.92
N TYR A 226 18.27 -8.84 -21.15
CA TYR A 226 18.46 -10.17 -20.58
C TYR A 226 17.61 -11.18 -21.36
N ARG A 227 18.21 -11.85 -22.33
CA ARG A 227 17.56 -12.91 -23.12
C ARG A 227 17.99 -14.27 -22.58
N PRO A 228 17.09 -15.11 -22.04
CA PRO A 228 17.44 -16.37 -21.41
C PRO A 228 18.36 -17.26 -22.26
N VAL A 229 18.07 -17.39 -23.56
CA VAL A 229 18.85 -18.20 -24.51
C VAL A 229 20.29 -17.67 -24.65
N ASP A 230 20.47 -16.35 -24.76
CA ASP A 230 21.79 -15.75 -24.92
C ASP A 230 22.61 -15.82 -23.63
N LEU A 231 21.96 -15.64 -22.47
CA LEU A 231 22.58 -15.81 -21.17
C LEU A 231 23.09 -17.25 -20.98
N CYS A 232 22.25 -18.26 -21.26
CA CYS A 232 22.67 -19.67 -21.23
C CYS A 232 23.87 -19.92 -22.16
N ARG A 233 23.83 -19.40 -23.39
CA ARG A 233 24.94 -19.54 -24.35
C ARG A 233 26.24 -18.94 -23.80
N ARG A 234 26.20 -17.71 -23.29
CA ARG A 234 27.36 -16.99 -22.74
C ARG A 234 27.93 -17.65 -21.47
N LEU A 235 27.08 -18.29 -20.67
CA LEU A 235 27.46 -19.01 -19.45
C LEU A 235 27.84 -20.49 -19.71
N SER A 236 27.69 -20.98 -20.94
CA SER A 236 27.79 -22.40 -21.29
C SER A 236 26.90 -23.29 -20.43
N LEU A 237 25.64 -22.87 -20.26
CA LEU A 237 24.57 -23.61 -19.58
C LEU A 237 23.59 -24.19 -20.61
N ASN A 238 22.84 -25.21 -20.18
CA ASN A 238 21.75 -25.76 -21.00
C ASN A 238 20.63 -24.71 -21.16
N PRO A 239 20.20 -24.37 -22.38
CA PRO A 239 19.04 -23.52 -22.60
C PRO A 239 17.76 -24.05 -21.92
N GLU A 240 17.62 -25.37 -21.86
CA GLU A 240 16.52 -26.06 -21.17
C GLU A 240 16.89 -26.25 -19.69
N GLY A 241 16.56 -25.28 -18.83
CA GLY A 241 16.68 -25.43 -17.38
C GLY A 241 17.95 -24.84 -16.75
N GLY A 242 18.91 -24.36 -17.53
CA GLY A 242 20.20 -23.89 -17.02
C GLY A 242 20.08 -22.65 -16.12
N LEU A 243 19.27 -21.67 -16.52
CA LEU A 243 19.01 -20.49 -15.68
C LEU A 243 18.18 -20.82 -14.45
N GLN A 244 17.21 -21.74 -14.58
CA GLN A 244 16.44 -22.26 -13.45
C GLN A 244 17.34 -22.88 -12.37
N GLN A 245 18.27 -23.74 -12.77
CA GLN A 245 19.23 -24.34 -11.84
C GLN A 245 20.18 -23.30 -11.25
N LEU A 246 20.65 -22.34 -12.06
CA LEU A 246 21.51 -21.27 -11.57
C LEU A 246 20.80 -20.42 -10.52
N ALA A 247 19.55 -20.06 -10.78
CA ALA A 247 18.70 -19.29 -9.88
C ALA A 247 18.49 -20.02 -8.53
N PHE A 248 18.25 -21.33 -8.58
CA PHE A 248 18.15 -22.18 -7.38
C PHE A 248 19.44 -22.21 -6.55
N GLU A 249 20.60 -22.37 -7.20
CA GLU A 249 21.89 -22.36 -6.49
C GLU A 249 22.14 -21.01 -5.80
N VAL A 250 21.83 -19.91 -6.49
CA VAL A 250 21.96 -18.54 -5.96
C VAL A 250 20.95 -18.26 -4.84
N SER A 251 19.73 -18.80 -4.92
CA SER A 251 18.73 -18.62 -3.86
C SER A 251 19.09 -19.36 -2.58
N ARG A 252 19.76 -20.51 -2.68
CA ARG A 252 20.26 -21.27 -1.52
C ARG A 252 21.47 -20.63 -0.86
N ASP A 253 22.39 -20.12 -1.66
CA ASP A 253 23.60 -19.46 -1.18
C ASP A 253 23.84 -18.13 -1.91
N PRO A 254 23.30 -17.02 -1.37
CA PRO A 254 23.47 -15.69 -1.96
C PRO A 254 24.91 -15.17 -1.94
N HIS A 255 25.86 -15.88 -1.31
CA HIS A 255 27.26 -15.50 -1.24
C HIS A 255 28.11 -16.13 -2.36
N LEU A 256 27.53 -17.02 -3.18
CA LEU A 256 28.23 -17.61 -4.32
C LEU A 256 28.68 -16.54 -5.32
N THR A 257 29.83 -16.76 -5.94
CA THR A 257 30.17 -16.08 -7.17
C THR A 257 29.43 -16.73 -8.35
N VAL A 258 29.23 -15.97 -9.44
CA VAL A 258 28.61 -16.51 -10.66
C VAL A 258 29.34 -17.75 -11.20
N GLN A 259 30.67 -17.79 -11.13
CA GLN A 259 31.47 -18.94 -11.60
C GLN A 259 31.21 -20.18 -10.75
N GLN A 260 31.17 -20.04 -9.42
CA GLN A 260 30.86 -21.15 -8.52
C GLN A 260 29.44 -21.68 -8.75
N ALA A 261 28.45 -20.79 -8.91
CA ALA A 261 27.09 -21.19 -9.20
C ALA A 261 26.98 -21.94 -10.54
N VAL A 262 27.65 -21.45 -11.60
CA VAL A 262 27.72 -22.13 -12.91
C VAL A 262 28.39 -23.50 -12.82
N GLU A 263 29.45 -23.65 -12.03
CA GLU A 263 30.11 -24.94 -11.82
C GLU A 263 29.18 -25.95 -11.14
N ARG A 264 28.40 -25.54 -10.14
CA ARG A 264 27.40 -26.40 -9.48
C ARG A 264 26.31 -26.85 -10.44
N VAL A 265 25.82 -25.95 -11.28
CA VAL A 265 24.86 -26.28 -12.35
C VAL A 265 25.44 -27.30 -13.32
N LYS A 266 26.69 -27.12 -13.77
CA LYS A 266 27.36 -28.07 -14.68
C LYS A 266 27.58 -29.45 -14.05
N ARG A 267 27.75 -29.52 -12.74
CA ARG A 267 27.80 -30.78 -11.96
C ARG A 267 26.41 -31.35 -11.67
N SER A 268 25.34 -30.67 -12.09
CA SER A 268 23.95 -31.03 -11.82
C SER A 268 23.65 -31.18 -10.32
N GLU A 269 24.29 -30.38 -9.46
CA GLU A 269 24.14 -30.47 -8.00
C GLU A 269 22.69 -30.21 -7.55
N ALA A 270 22.00 -29.25 -8.17
CA ALA A 270 20.58 -28.97 -7.93
C ALA A 270 19.68 -30.22 -8.08
N VAL A 271 19.86 -30.97 -9.17
CA VAL A 271 19.03 -32.14 -9.51
C VAL A 271 19.48 -33.38 -8.73
N SER A 272 20.78 -33.57 -8.56
CA SER A 272 21.35 -34.80 -7.98
C SER A 272 21.40 -34.79 -6.45
N ALA A 273 21.71 -33.66 -5.82
CA ALA A 273 21.88 -33.55 -4.37
C ALA A 273 20.70 -32.86 -3.67
N SER A 274 19.84 -32.14 -4.41
CA SER A 274 18.74 -31.36 -3.82
C SER A 274 17.47 -31.42 -4.67
N GLY A 275 17.23 -32.54 -5.36
CA GLY A 275 16.16 -32.68 -6.35
C GLY A 275 14.75 -32.35 -5.84
N VAL A 276 14.45 -32.63 -4.57
CA VAL A 276 13.16 -32.24 -3.94
C VAL A 276 13.07 -30.73 -3.78
N GLU A 277 14.03 -30.10 -3.10
CA GLU A 277 14.09 -28.63 -2.92
C GLU A 277 14.09 -27.89 -4.27
N TYR A 278 14.77 -28.45 -5.28
CA TYR A 278 14.78 -27.89 -6.63
C TYR A 278 13.42 -28.00 -7.31
N SER A 279 12.72 -29.13 -7.14
CA SER A 279 11.38 -29.31 -7.71
C SER A 279 10.39 -28.32 -7.08
N ASP A 280 10.41 -28.20 -5.74
CA ASP A 280 9.58 -27.23 -5.00
C ASP A 280 9.89 -25.79 -5.43
N PHE A 281 11.17 -25.47 -5.66
CA PHE A 281 11.59 -24.16 -6.16
C PHE A 281 11.11 -23.89 -7.59
N ILE A 282 11.12 -24.87 -8.48
CA ILE A 282 10.76 -24.68 -9.89
C ILE A 282 9.26 -24.67 -10.12
N GLU A 283 8.49 -25.35 -9.28
CA GLU A 283 7.03 -25.41 -9.38
C GLU A 283 6.40 -24.02 -9.53
N GLN A 284 6.90 -23.02 -8.78
CA GLN A 284 6.40 -21.63 -8.85
C GLN A 284 6.61 -20.93 -10.21
N TYR A 285 7.43 -21.48 -11.11
CA TYR A 285 7.75 -20.90 -12.42
C TYR A 285 7.16 -21.66 -13.62
N LEU A 286 6.60 -22.86 -13.42
CA LEU A 286 6.19 -23.75 -14.51
C LEU A 286 4.88 -23.33 -15.19
N SER A 287 3.99 -22.64 -14.49
CA SER A 287 2.76 -22.08 -15.05
C SER A 287 2.20 -21.00 -14.14
N PRO A 288 1.67 -19.89 -14.68
CA PRO A 288 0.91 -18.96 -13.86
C PRO A 288 -0.30 -19.68 -13.27
N GLU A 289 -0.62 -19.37 -12.02
CA GLU A 289 -1.81 -19.88 -11.35
C GLU A 289 -3.06 -19.40 -12.06
N LEU A 290 -3.67 -20.27 -12.86
CA LEU A 290 -4.90 -19.93 -13.56
C LEU A 290 -6.09 -20.03 -12.59
N ALA A 291 -6.62 -18.89 -12.15
CA ALA A 291 -8.06 -18.79 -11.87
C ALA A 291 -8.79 -18.60 -13.21
N SER A 292 -8.94 -19.68 -13.98
CA SER A 292 -9.41 -19.70 -15.38
C SER A 292 -10.79 -19.07 -15.65
N LYS A 293 -11.56 -18.72 -14.62
CA LYS A 293 -12.93 -18.20 -14.73
C LYS A 293 -13.10 -16.70 -14.49
N LEU A 294 -12.14 -15.98 -13.88
CA LEU A 294 -12.28 -14.53 -13.64
C LEU A 294 -11.69 -13.63 -14.74
N GLU A 295 -10.97 -14.19 -15.71
CA GLU A 295 -10.38 -13.39 -16.81
C GLU A 295 -11.42 -12.67 -17.68
N LYS A 296 -12.72 -12.96 -17.53
CA LYS A 296 -13.77 -12.58 -18.48
C LYS A 296 -14.66 -11.42 -18.06
N ASP A 297 -14.53 -10.86 -16.85
CA ASP A 297 -15.34 -9.70 -16.46
C ASP A 297 -14.53 -8.40 -16.34
N PRO A 298 -14.35 -7.66 -17.45
CA PRO A 298 -13.66 -6.37 -17.45
C PRO A 298 -14.45 -5.25 -16.74
N THR A 299 -15.68 -5.50 -16.27
CA THR A 299 -16.56 -4.45 -15.71
C THR A 299 -16.28 -4.16 -14.23
N THR A 300 -15.69 -5.09 -13.48
CA THR A 300 -15.42 -4.91 -12.05
C THR A 300 -14.06 -4.26 -11.77
N LYS A 301 -14.09 -2.99 -11.37
CA LYS A 301 -12.91 -2.19 -10.96
C LYS A 301 -12.43 -2.54 -9.54
N LEU A 302 -12.06 -3.81 -9.30
CA LEU A 302 -11.41 -4.21 -8.05
C LEU A 302 -9.99 -3.63 -7.97
N ASP A 303 -9.51 -3.37 -6.76
CA ASP A 303 -8.08 -3.13 -6.52
C ASP A 303 -7.40 -4.45 -6.09
N PRO A 304 -6.05 -4.54 -6.08
CA PRO A 304 -5.35 -5.78 -5.77
C PRO A 304 -5.75 -6.44 -4.43
N ARG A 305 -5.99 -5.66 -3.37
CA ARG A 305 -6.29 -6.21 -2.03
C ARG A 305 -7.72 -6.70 -1.96
N THR A 306 -8.66 -5.93 -2.49
CA THR A 306 -10.07 -6.34 -2.58
C THR A 306 -10.24 -7.53 -3.53
N SER A 307 -9.52 -7.54 -4.66
CA SER A 307 -9.53 -8.64 -5.62
C SER A 307 -9.08 -9.94 -4.99
N GLU A 308 -8.02 -9.92 -4.19
CA GLU A 308 -7.54 -11.13 -3.53
C GLU A 308 -8.60 -11.69 -2.58
N LEU A 309 -9.26 -10.83 -1.81
CA LEU A 309 -10.31 -11.19 -0.87
C LEU A 309 -11.51 -11.84 -1.58
N VAL A 310 -11.90 -11.30 -2.74
CA VAL A 310 -12.97 -11.84 -3.60
C VAL A 310 -12.55 -13.18 -4.20
N LEU A 311 -11.34 -13.28 -4.74
CA LEU A 311 -10.81 -14.50 -5.36
C LEU A 311 -10.70 -15.65 -4.37
N ARG A 312 -10.22 -15.39 -3.14
CA ARG A 312 -10.22 -16.38 -2.04
C ARG A 312 -11.63 -16.84 -1.69
N SER A 313 -12.62 -15.96 -1.80
CA SER A 313 -14.02 -16.30 -1.54
C SER A 313 -14.59 -17.21 -2.63
N LEU A 314 -14.36 -16.89 -3.91
CA LEU A 314 -14.84 -17.67 -5.06
C LEU A 314 -14.19 -19.05 -5.19
N ARG A 315 -12.91 -19.19 -4.79
CA ARG A 315 -12.23 -20.50 -4.76
C ARG A 315 -12.96 -21.50 -3.86
N VAL A 316 -13.45 -21.05 -2.71
CA VAL A 316 -14.17 -21.94 -1.77
C VAL A 316 -15.56 -22.31 -2.29
N SER A 317 -16.19 -21.45 -3.09
CA SER A 317 -17.49 -21.75 -3.72
C SER A 317 -17.40 -22.85 -4.80
N GLY A 318 -16.21 -23.28 -5.18
CA GLY A 318 -15.99 -24.17 -6.33
C GLY A 318 -16.12 -23.46 -7.69
N ASP A 319 -16.34 -22.14 -7.67
CA ASP A 319 -16.47 -21.31 -8.87
C ASP A 319 -15.11 -21.08 -9.54
N VAL A 320 -14.01 -21.35 -8.86
CA VAL A 320 -12.65 -21.34 -9.43
C VAL A 320 -12.00 -22.69 -9.16
N THR A 321 -11.59 -23.38 -10.24
CA THR A 321 -10.81 -24.61 -10.13
C THR A 321 -9.34 -24.27 -9.91
N PRO A 322 -8.68 -24.77 -8.86
CA PRO A 322 -7.23 -24.62 -8.73
C PRO A 322 -6.55 -25.38 -9.86
N VAL A 323 -5.68 -24.70 -10.61
CA VAL A 323 -4.70 -25.36 -11.48
C VAL A 323 -3.41 -25.44 -10.66
N GLY A 324 -3.06 -26.62 -10.16
CA GLY A 324 -1.70 -26.90 -9.67
C GLY A 324 -1.42 -26.77 -8.17
N GLU A 325 -2.36 -26.42 -7.29
CA GLU A 325 -2.11 -26.48 -5.83
C GLU A 325 -3.27 -27.16 -5.09
N ILE A 326 -2.98 -28.26 -4.40
CA ILE A 326 -3.65 -28.60 -3.14
C ILE A 326 -2.95 -27.71 -2.12
N ASP A 327 -3.61 -26.63 -1.67
CA ASP A 327 -3.05 -25.77 -0.62
C ASP A 327 -2.70 -26.68 0.58
N PRO A 328 -1.43 -26.84 0.97
CA PRO A 328 -1.06 -27.69 2.11
C PRO A 328 -1.72 -27.18 3.41
N ALA A 329 -2.10 -25.89 3.46
CA ALA A 329 -2.88 -25.33 4.56
C ALA A 329 -4.36 -25.77 4.51
N ALA A 330 -4.89 -26.21 3.37
CA ALA A 330 -6.23 -26.80 3.27
C ALA A 330 -6.30 -28.20 3.90
N GLN A 331 -5.17 -28.92 4.05
CA GLN A 331 -5.16 -30.19 4.79
C GLN A 331 -5.28 -30.00 6.31
N ASP A 332 -4.95 -28.79 6.82
CA ASP A 332 -4.90 -28.50 8.24
C ASP A 332 -6.12 -27.69 8.69
N GLY A 333 -7.34 -28.13 8.35
CA GLY A 333 -8.61 -27.59 8.88
C GLY A 333 -8.86 -26.08 8.72
N SER A 334 -8.02 -25.37 7.95
CA SER A 334 -7.95 -23.91 7.87
C SER A 334 -8.75 -23.31 6.71
N GLU A 335 -9.52 -24.14 5.98
CA GLU A 335 -10.40 -23.75 4.85
C GLU A 335 -11.40 -22.62 5.17
N HIS A 336 -11.57 -22.28 6.45
CA HIS A 336 -12.51 -21.28 6.95
C HIS A 336 -11.90 -19.90 7.30
N SER A 337 -10.57 -19.75 7.36
CA SER A 337 -9.97 -18.46 7.76
C SER A 337 -9.59 -17.60 6.55
N LEU A 338 -10.47 -16.66 6.20
CA LEU A 338 -10.18 -15.64 5.21
C LEU A 338 -9.20 -14.62 5.81
N GLU A 339 -8.13 -14.26 5.09
CA GLU A 339 -7.17 -13.24 5.51
C GLU A 339 -7.33 -11.97 4.67
N MET A 340 -7.27 -10.81 5.32
CA MET A 340 -7.25 -9.50 4.66
C MET A 340 -5.94 -8.77 4.97
N TYR A 341 -5.14 -8.53 3.93
CA TYR A 341 -3.91 -7.75 4.01
C TYR A 341 -4.22 -6.27 3.77
N LEU A 342 -4.44 -5.53 4.85
CA LEU A 342 -4.81 -4.12 4.77
C LEU A 342 -3.62 -3.26 4.30
N PRO A 343 -3.87 -2.18 3.52
CA PRO A 343 -2.82 -1.24 3.14
C PRO A 343 -2.01 -0.74 4.35
N PHE A 344 -0.70 -0.61 4.16
CA PHE A 344 0.21 -0.21 5.22
C PHE A 344 0.16 1.32 5.41
N LEU A 345 -0.61 1.77 6.41
CA LEU A 345 -0.80 3.18 6.71
C LEU A 345 0.39 3.76 7.50
N LEU A 346 0.68 5.05 7.28
CA LEU A 346 1.59 5.82 8.12
C LEU A 346 0.83 6.32 9.36
N ASP A 347 0.73 5.48 10.38
CA ASP A 347 0.08 5.79 11.64
C ASP A 347 1.06 5.67 12.83
N CYS A 348 0.74 6.30 13.96
CA CYS A 348 1.59 6.24 15.16
C CYS A 348 1.71 4.80 15.72
N PRO A 349 2.93 4.22 15.83
CA PRO A 349 3.15 2.87 16.39
C PRO A 349 2.76 2.73 17.86
N SER A 350 2.77 3.84 18.61
CA SER A 350 2.41 3.89 20.03
C SER A 350 0.90 3.89 20.28
N ARG A 351 0.07 4.04 19.23
CA ARG A 351 -1.39 4.04 19.29
C ARG A 351 -1.96 2.73 18.75
N THR A 352 -3.21 2.42 19.10
CA THR A 352 -3.97 1.37 18.39
C THR A 352 -3.97 1.65 16.89
N SER A 353 -4.01 0.62 16.05
CA SER A 353 -3.97 0.82 14.59
C SER A 353 -5.07 1.77 14.11
N ALA A 354 -4.75 2.63 13.14
CA ALA A 354 -5.69 3.53 12.51
C ALA A 354 -6.88 2.83 11.84
N TRP A 355 -6.74 1.54 11.50
CA TRP A 355 -7.82 0.70 10.99
C TRP A 355 -8.93 0.41 12.00
N GLU A 356 -8.69 0.60 13.29
CA GLU A 356 -9.63 0.13 14.32
C GLU A 356 -10.95 0.90 14.31
N ALA A 357 -10.92 2.22 14.12
CA ALA A 357 -12.13 3.06 14.13
C ALA A 357 -13.14 2.65 13.04
N SER A 358 -12.65 2.26 11.85
CA SER A 358 -13.50 1.85 10.72
C SER A 358 -13.83 0.35 10.70
N LYS A 359 -13.57 -0.39 11.79
CA LYS A 359 -13.90 -1.83 11.90
C LYS A 359 -15.37 -2.15 11.55
N PRO A 360 -16.40 -1.39 12.00
CA PRO A 360 -17.79 -1.71 11.68
C PRO A 360 -18.09 -1.69 10.17
N VAL A 361 -17.42 -0.83 9.40
CA VAL A 361 -17.54 -0.81 7.94
C VAL A 361 -16.93 -2.07 7.34
N ARG A 362 -15.78 -2.53 7.85
CA ARG A 362 -15.14 -3.76 7.36
C ARG A 362 -15.90 -5.03 7.78
N GLU A 363 -16.58 -5.02 8.92
CA GLU A 363 -17.53 -6.10 9.26
C GLU A 363 -18.62 -6.22 8.18
N LEU A 364 -19.18 -5.10 7.72
CA LEU A 364 -20.16 -5.08 6.63
C LEU A 364 -19.56 -5.52 5.28
N VAL A 365 -18.33 -5.09 4.96
CA VAL A 365 -17.55 -5.58 3.79
C VAL A 365 -17.49 -7.11 3.80
N TYR A 366 -17.05 -7.70 4.91
CA TYR A 366 -16.88 -9.15 5.00
C TYR A 366 -18.22 -9.89 4.99
N ALA A 367 -19.26 -9.34 5.60
CA ALA A 367 -20.60 -9.91 5.55
C ALA A 367 -21.18 -9.91 4.13
N ALA A 368 -20.91 -8.84 3.35
CA ALA A 368 -21.30 -8.73 1.94
C ALA A 368 -20.56 -9.69 1.00
N LEU A 369 -19.47 -10.33 1.44
CA LEU A 369 -18.80 -11.41 0.69
C LEU A 369 -19.46 -12.77 0.85
N GLN A 370 -20.26 -12.99 1.90
CA GLN A 370 -20.88 -14.30 2.15
C GLN A 370 -21.76 -14.80 0.98
N PRO A 371 -22.57 -13.96 0.30
CA PRO A 371 -23.25 -14.35 -0.94
C PRO A 371 -22.28 -14.84 -2.03
N ILE A 372 -21.17 -14.10 -2.25
CA ILE A 372 -20.14 -14.43 -3.24
C ILE A 372 -19.48 -15.76 -2.91
N ARG A 373 -19.23 -16.01 -1.62
CA ARG A 373 -18.65 -17.26 -1.14
C ARG A 373 -19.63 -18.43 -1.17
N GLY A 374 -20.94 -18.18 -1.18
CA GLY A 374 -21.97 -19.22 -1.05
C GLY A 374 -21.98 -19.96 0.31
N SER A 375 -21.19 -19.50 1.30
CA SER A 375 -21.08 -20.10 2.62
C SER A 375 -20.81 -19.06 3.70
N ARG A 376 -21.09 -19.40 4.97
CA ARG A 376 -20.86 -18.51 6.11
C ARG A 376 -19.36 -18.23 6.28
N ILE A 377 -19.02 -16.96 6.49
CA ILE A 377 -17.70 -16.54 6.94
C ILE A 377 -17.84 -16.25 8.44
N PRO A 378 -17.17 -17.00 9.34
CA PRO A 378 -17.29 -16.72 10.78
C PRO A 378 -16.45 -15.50 11.19
N SER A 379 -15.30 -15.32 10.55
CA SER A 379 -14.34 -14.28 10.88
C SER A 379 -13.33 -14.07 9.75
N VAL A 380 -12.75 -12.88 9.68
CA VAL A 380 -11.61 -12.55 8.82
C VAL A 380 -10.41 -12.17 9.68
N SER A 381 -9.23 -12.69 9.34
CA SER A 381 -7.96 -12.33 9.96
C SER A 381 -7.36 -11.11 9.26
N GLU A 382 -7.36 -9.96 9.93
CA GLU A 382 -6.77 -8.73 9.42
C GLU A 382 -5.26 -8.66 9.71
N MET A 383 -4.48 -8.68 8.63
CA MET A 383 -3.04 -8.46 8.67
C MET A 383 -2.78 -6.95 8.57
N ARG A 384 -2.52 -6.34 9.73
CA ARG A 384 -2.20 -4.91 9.91
C ARG A 384 -0.71 -4.74 10.19
N ARG A 385 -0.29 -3.84 11.09
CA ARG A 385 1.10 -3.79 11.57
C ARG A 385 1.41 -5.05 12.38
N LEU A 386 2.53 -5.71 12.09
CA LEU A 386 2.98 -6.93 12.75
C LEU A 386 4.42 -6.76 13.27
N GLN A 387 4.67 -7.05 14.55
CA GLN A 387 6.02 -7.04 15.13
C GLN A 387 6.70 -8.42 15.06
N SER A 388 5.91 -9.48 14.98
CA SER A 388 6.34 -10.88 14.89
C SER A 388 5.35 -11.67 14.03
N ILE A 389 5.69 -12.94 13.75
CA ILE A 389 4.78 -13.86 13.06
C ILE A 389 3.49 -13.98 13.89
N SER A 390 2.34 -13.74 13.25
CA SER A 390 1.02 -13.69 13.89
C SER A 390 -0.05 -14.14 12.90
N SER A 391 -1.19 -14.58 13.44
CA SER A 391 -2.42 -14.87 12.69
C SER A 391 -3.25 -13.62 12.38
N GLY A 392 -2.78 -12.42 12.78
CA GLY A 392 -3.48 -11.15 12.56
C GLY A 392 -4.57 -10.88 13.61
N LEU A 393 -5.29 -9.76 13.44
CA LEU A 393 -6.44 -9.45 14.30
C LEU A 393 -7.69 -10.11 13.74
N LYS A 394 -8.34 -10.94 14.53
CA LYS A 394 -9.61 -11.58 14.15
C LYS A 394 -10.76 -10.56 14.23
N VAL A 395 -11.49 -10.41 13.12
CA VAL A 395 -12.72 -9.61 13.03
C VAL A 395 -13.87 -10.58 12.79
N ASP A 396 -14.85 -10.58 13.69
CA ASP A 396 -16.05 -11.39 13.55
C ASP A 396 -16.91 -10.86 12.41
N VAL A 397 -17.47 -11.78 11.61
CA VAL A 397 -18.30 -11.40 10.47
C VAL A 397 -19.77 -11.55 10.86
N PRO A 398 -20.56 -10.47 10.71
CA PRO A 398 -21.99 -10.51 10.98
C PRO A 398 -22.72 -11.57 10.11
N PRO A 399 -23.80 -12.17 10.63
CA PRO A 399 -24.70 -13.00 9.83
C PRO A 399 -25.22 -12.25 8.59
N ILE A 400 -25.46 -12.99 7.51
CA ILE A 400 -26.01 -12.43 6.27
C ILE A 400 -27.35 -11.71 6.48
N SER A 401 -28.14 -12.13 7.47
CA SER A 401 -29.41 -11.50 7.85
C SER A 401 -29.26 -10.07 8.38
N GLU A 402 -28.09 -9.70 8.89
CA GLU A 402 -27.81 -8.35 9.41
C GLU A 402 -27.26 -7.39 8.34
N VAL A 403 -26.93 -7.88 7.14
CA VAL A 403 -26.29 -7.07 6.09
C VAL A 403 -27.17 -5.88 5.70
N ASP A 404 -28.46 -6.12 5.45
CA ASP A 404 -29.41 -5.07 5.07
C ASP A 404 -29.63 -4.05 6.19
N GLU A 405 -29.77 -4.51 7.43
CA GLU A 405 -29.93 -3.64 8.60
C GLU A 405 -28.70 -2.74 8.81
N ARG A 406 -27.50 -3.32 8.78
CA ARG A 406 -26.24 -2.58 8.97
C ARG A 406 -25.99 -1.61 7.82
N GLY A 407 -26.29 -1.99 6.59
CA GLY A 407 -26.17 -1.08 5.45
C GLY A 407 -27.22 0.03 5.48
N ALA A 408 -28.44 -0.23 5.94
CA ALA A 408 -29.45 0.81 6.19
C ALA A 408 -28.98 1.79 7.27
N ALA A 409 -28.39 1.30 8.37
CA ALA A 409 -27.84 2.14 9.42
C ALA A 409 -26.70 3.04 8.91
N LEU A 410 -25.78 2.49 8.11
CA LEU A 410 -24.71 3.27 7.49
C LEU A 410 -25.26 4.32 6.50
N LEU A 411 -26.23 3.94 5.66
CA LEU A 411 -26.87 4.85 4.71
C LEU A 411 -27.59 6.00 5.43
N ALA A 412 -28.33 5.70 6.50
CA ALA A 412 -29.02 6.69 7.32
C ALA A 412 -28.03 7.64 8.02
N LEU A 413 -26.91 7.11 8.54
CA LEU A 413 -25.85 7.92 9.14
C LEU A 413 -25.24 8.88 8.12
N LEU A 414 -24.88 8.39 6.94
CA LEU A 414 -24.37 9.20 5.84
C LEU A 414 -25.37 10.31 5.45
N GLY A 415 -26.65 9.96 5.30
CA GLY A 415 -27.70 10.93 5.00
C GLY A 415 -27.84 12.03 6.05
N ARG A 416 -27.77 11.68 7.34
CA ARG A 416 -27.78 12.66 8.45
C ARG A 416 -26.55 13.58 8.43
N ILE A 417 -25.38 13.03 8.12
CA ILE A 417 -24.14 13.80 8.01
C ILE A 417 -24.27 14.79 6.84
N GLU A 418 -24.59 14.30 5.64
CA GLU A 418 -24.71 15.12 4.43
C GLU A 418 -25.73 16.25 4.60
N ALA A 419 -26.91 15.96 5.17
CA ALA A 419 -27.94 16.96 5.42
C ALA A 419 -27.54 18.03 6.44
N SER A 420 -26.52 17.77 7.26
CA SER A 420 -26.04 18.69 8.29
C SER A 420 -24.87 19.57 7.83
N LEU A 421 -24.31 19.31 6.64
CA LEU A 421 -23.13 19.99 6.13
C LEU A 421 -23.48 20.95 4.99
N SER A 422 -22.84 22.12 4.99
CA SER A 422 -22.90 23.04 3.83
C SER A 422 -22.02 22.58 2.66
N ARG A 423 -21.07 21.68 2.93
CA ARG A 423 -20.14 21.05 1.98
C ARG A 423 -20.25 19.52 2.09
N PRO A 424 -21.15 18.87 1.33
CA PRO A 424 -21.42 17.44 1.46
C PRO A 424 -20.20 16.53 1.24
N GLU A 425 -19.21 16.97 0.46
CA GLU A 425 -17.97 16.24 0.20
C GLU A 425 -17.14 15.97 1.47
N LEU A 426 -17.34 16.75 2.53
CA LEU A 426 -16.68 16.56 3.82
C LEU A 426 -17.34 15.47 4.69
N ALA A 427 -18.45 14.89 4.25
CA ALA A 427 -19.18 13.86 4.99
C ALA A 427 -18.29 12.67 5.36
N TRP A 428 -17.35 12.30 4.50
CA TRP A 428 -16.43 11.18 4.72
C TRP A 428 -15.44 11.44 5.87
N ILE A 429 -14.99 12.68 6.03
CA ILE A 429 -14.12 13.09 7.13
C ILE A 429 -14.92 13.15 8.44
N VAL A 430 -16.16 13.68 8.38
CA VAL A 430 -17.06 13.71 9.54
C VAL A 430 -17.43 12.30 9.99
N LEU A 431 -17.66 11.38 9.07
CA LEU A 431 -17.90 9.96 9.37
C LEU A 431 -16.69 9.34 10.08
N ALA A 432 -15.46 9.60 9.61
CA ALA A 432 -14.25 9.10 10.26
C ALA A 432 -14.07 9.68 11.69
N ILE A 433 -14.39 10.95 11.90
CA ILE A 433 -14.40 11.57 13.24
C ILE A 433 -15.45 10.90 14.14
N TYR A 434 -16.66 10.69 13.62
CA TYR A 434 -17.72 10.02 14.35
C TYR A 434 -17.32 8.59 14.75
N GLN A 435 -16.68 7.85 13.84
CA GLN A 435 -16.17 6.50 14.14
C GLN A 435 -15.07 6.49 15.21
N ASP A 436 -14.17 7.48 15.21
CA ASP A 436 -13.17 7.64 16.29
C ASP A 436 -13.84 7.94 17.66
N ILE A 437 -14.90 8.76 17.65
CA ILE A 437 -15.71 9.04 18.85
C ILE A 437 -16.38 7.77 19.35
N THR A 438 -17.13 7.05 18.51
CA THR A 438 -17.85 5.83 18.89
C THR A 438 -16.87 4.78 19.43
N MET A 439 -15.75 4.55 18.74
CA MET A 439 -14.69 3.65 19.21
C MET A 439 -14.15 4.06 20.60
N THR A 440 -14.00 5.35 20.86
CA THR A 440 -13.53 5.87 22.16
C THR A 440 -14.56 5.61 23.27
N VAL A 441 -15.84 5.86 22.97
CA VAL A 441 -16.96 5.62 23.91
C VAL A 441 -17.09 4.14 24.24
N GLU A 442 -17.06 3.25 23.25
CA GLU A 442 -17.16 1.80 23.44
C GLU A 442 -16.03 1.24 24.31
N ARG A 443 -14.85 1.87 24.29
CA ARG A 443 -13.72 1.50 25.16
C ARG A 443 -13.88 1.97 26.61
N GLY A 444 -14.80 2.90 26.87
CA GLY A 444 -15.09 3.45 28.19
C GLY A 444 -13.95 4.26 28.83
N ARG A 445 -12.91 4.63 28.06
CA ARG A 445 -11.77 5.41 28.56
C ARG A 445 -11.05 6.17 27.45
N GLY A 446 -10.57 7.37 27.78
CA GLY A 446 -9.71 8.19 26.92
C GLY A 446 -10.42 9.41 26.33
N HIS A 447 -9.75 10.05 25.38
CA HIS A 447 -10.28 11.18 24.60
C HIS A 447 -10.26 10.80 23.13
N ALA A 448 -11.26 11.25 22.37
CA ALA A 448 -11.29 11.06 20.94
C ALA A 448 -10.16 11.89 20.30
N LEU A 449 -9.22 11.23 19.62
CA LEU A 449 -8.06 11.88 19.03
C LEU A 449 -8.49 12.94 18.01
N SER A 450 -9.53 12.64 17.25
CA SER A 450 -10.15 13.54 16.29
C SER A 450 -10.58 14.87 16.93
N LEU A 451 -11.21 14.82 18.11
CA LEU A 451 -11.63 16.01 18.86
C LEU A 451 -10.44 16.78 19.43
N GLU A 452 -9.39 16.09 19.86
CA GLU A 452 -8.15 16.75 20.31
C GLU A 452 -7.50 17.54 19.17
N VAL A 453 -7.35 16.94 17.99
CA VAL A 453 -6.78 17.60 16.81
C VAL A 453 -7.65 18.77 16.36
N LEU A 454 -8.97 18.61 16.33
CA LEU A 454 -9.92 19.71 16.04
C LEU A 454 -9.82 20.84 17.07
N ALA A 455 -9.60 20.53 18.35
CA ALA A 455 -9.42 21.52 19.39
C ALA A 455 -8.10 22.30 19.24
N GLN A 456 -7.02 21.62 18.83
CA GLN A 456 -5.75 22.27 18.50
C GLN A 456 -5.92 23.25 17.33
N ASP A 457 -6.61 22.83 16.26
CA ASP A 457 -6.93 23.70 15.13
C ASP A 457 -7.80 24.91 15.56
N ALA A 458 -8.85 24.69 16.34
CA ALA A 458 -9.71 25.75 16.86
C ALA A 458 -8.98 26.81 17.70
N ARG A 459 -7.88 26.42 18.36
CA ARG A 459 -7.00 27.32 19.12
C ARG A 459 -5.86 27.93 18.29
N GLY A 460 -5.73 27.59 17.01
CA GLY A 460 -4.59 28.00 16.17
C GLY A 460 -3.26 27.37 16.59
N GLN A 461 -3.32 26.17 17.19
CA GLN A 461 -2.18 25.45 17.79
C GLN A 461 -1.95 24.08 17.13
N LEU A 462 -2.54 23.84 15.95
CA LEU A 462 -2.41 22.58 15.24
C LEU A 462 -0.94 22.30 14.86
N ASP A 463 -0.40 21.22 15.39
CA ASP A 463 0.93 20.73 15.03
C ASP A 463 0.83 19.68 13.92
N THR A 464 1.03 20.11 12.67
CA THR A 464 1.00 19.25 11.48
C THR A 464 2.20 18.30 11.39
N SER A 465 3.21 18.46 12.25
CA SER A 465 4.33 17.51 12.39
C SER A 465 4.10 16.46 13.47
N SER A 466 3.02 16.56 14.26
CA SER A 466 2.78 15.60 15.35
C SER A 466 2.37 14.22 14.83
N TRP A 467 2.72 13.19 15.60
CA TRP A 467 2.25 11.82 15.34
C TRP A 467 0.73 11.67 15.49
N ASP A 468 0.11 12.54 16.27
CA ASP A 468 -1.34 12.58 16.49
C ASP A 468 -2.06 13.10 15.25
N PHE A 469 -1.55 14.16 14.62
CA PHE A 469 -2.03 14.64 13.33
C PHE A 469 -1.93 13.56 12.24
N LEU A 470 -0.79 12.87 12.13
CA LEU A 470 -0.61 11.80 11.14
C LEU A 470 -1.47 10.57 11.45
N HIS A 471 -1.64 10.20 12.72
CA HIS A 471 -2.48 9.08 13.10
C HIS A 471 -3.95 9.34 12.76
N PHE A 472 -4.44 10.55 13.03
CA PHE A 472 -5.81 10.90 12.68
C PHE A 472 -6.02 10.97 11.16
N LEU A 473 -5.04 11.48 10.40
CA LEU A 473 -5.05 11.38 8.95
C LEU A 473 -5.17 9.91 8.49
N ALA A 474 -4.38 9.01 9.09
CA ALA A 474 -4.44 7.59 8.76
C ALA A 474 -5.80 6.96 9.10
N GLN A 475 -6.49 7.39 10.18
CA GLN A 475 -7.85 6.92 10.49
C GLN A 475 -8.86 7.33 9.41
N ILE A 476 -8.74 8.54 8.86
CA ILE A 476 -9.58 8.99 7.74
C ILE A 476 -9.28 8.19 6.48
N GLN A 477 -8.00 7.95 6.17
CA GLN A 477 -7.60 7.12 5.04
C GLN A 477 -8.10 5.68 5.20
N ALA A 478 -8.04 5.11 6.41
CA ALA A 478 -8.59 3.80 6.74
C ALA A 478 -10.10 3.73 6.53
N THR A 479 -10.83 4.77 6.96
CA THR A 479 -12.28 4.88 6.79
C THR A 479 -12.66 4.94 5.31
N CYS A 480 -12.03 5.83 4.55
CA CYS A 480 -12.30 5.98 3.12
C CYS A 480 -11.97 4.71 2.35
N TYR A 481 -10.85 4.07 2.65
CA TYR A 481 -10.49 2.80 2.01
C TYR A 481 -11.44 1.66 2.39
N SER A 482 -11.91 1.58 3.64
CA SER A 482 -12.92 0.58 4.05
C SER A 482 -14.24 0.76 3.29
N LEU A 483 -14.67 2.00 3.05
CA LEU A 483 -15.83 2.32 2.23
C LEU A 483 -15.60 2.01 0.74
N ARG A 484 -14.38 2.23 0.24
CA ARG A 484 -13.99 1.83 -1.12
C ARG A 484 -14.09 0.32 -1.29
N MET A 485 -13.59 -0.47 -0.33
CA MET A 485 -13.71 -1.93 -0.34
C MET A 485 -15.19 -2.34 -0.38
N LEU A 486 -16.04 -1.72 0.44
CA LEU A 486 -17.48 -2.01 0.48
C LEU A 486 -18.12 -1.76 -0.88
N ARG A 487 -17.86 -0.59 -1.48
CA ARG A 487 -18.36 -0.27 -2.81
C ARG A 487 -17.91 -1.30 -3.85
N GLN A 488 -16.61 -1.62 -3.89
CA GLN A 488 -16.05 -2.57 -4.86
C GLN A 488 -16.68 -3.97 -4.73
N ILE A 489 -16.94 -4.43 -3.51
CA ILE A 489 -17.59 -5.72 -3.26
C ILE A 489 -19.07 -5.70 -3.63
N LEU A 490 -19.79 -4.61 -3.31
CA LEU A 490 -21.20 -4.48 -3.71
C LEU A 490 -21.35 -4.39 -5.23
N ASP A 491 -20.48 -3.63 -5.90
CA ASP A 491 -20.43 -3.55 -7.36
C ASP A 491 -20.13 -4.94 -7.94
N PHE A 492 -19.12 -5.65 -7.43
CA PHE A 492 -18.79 -7.00 -7.88
C PHE A 492 -19.93 -8.01 -7.66
N SER A 493 -20.52 -8.02 -6.46
CA SER A 493 -21.65 -8.88 -6.12
C SER A 493 -22.84 -8.64 -7.05
N GLY A 494 -23.12 -7.37 -7.36
CA GLY A 494 -24.17 -6.94 -8.28
C GLY A 494 -24.04 -7.53 -9.69
N HIS A 495 -22.80 -7.63 -10.19
CA HIS A 495 -22.51 -8.21 -11.52
C HIS A 495 -22.47 -9.75 -11.47
N HIS A 496 -21.93 -10.32 -10.40
CA HIS A 496 -21.67 -11.76 -10.30
C HIS A 496 -22.91 -12.59 -9.90
N ILE A 497 -23.71 -12.10 -8.95
CA ILE A 497 -24.82 -12.85 -8.33
C ILE A 497 -26.19 -12.27 -8.73
N GLY A 498 -26.19 -11.03 -9.20
CA GLY A 498 -27.41 -10.28 -9.53
C GLY A 498 -27.58 -9.05 -8.65
N PRO A 499 -28.60 -8.22 -8.94
CA PRO A 499 -28.76 -6.93 -8.29
C PRO A 499 -28.91 -7.09 -6.77
N PRO A 500 -28.23 -6.23 -5.98
CA PRO A 500 -28.35 -6.31 -4.54
C PRO A 500 -29.73 -5.80 -4.09
N SER A 501 -30.03 -5.93 -2.79
CA SER A 501 -31.26 -5.38 -2.20
C SER A 501 -31.42 -3.87 -2.52
N SER A 502 -32.63 -3.33 -2.36
CA SER A 502 -32.88 -1.89 -2.57
C SER A 502 -31.97 -1.04 -1.68
N THR A 503 -31.85 -1.40 -0.40
CA THR A 503 -30.98 -0.75 0.58
C THR A 503 -29.53 -0.77 0.15
N MET A 504 -28.99 -1.93 -0.24
CA MET A 504 -27.61 -2.04 -0.71
C MET A 504 -27.38 -1.28 -2.02
N SER A 505 -28.37 -1.27 -2.92
CA SER A 505 -28.31 -0.48 -4.16
C SER A 505 -28.25 1.02 -3.88
N GLU A 506 -29.02 1.53 -2.92
CA GLU A 506 -28.95 2.93 -2.49
C GLU A 506 -27.63 3.26 -1.80
N LEU A 507 -27.13 2.34 -0.97
CA LEU A 507 -25.81 2.48 -0.36
C LEU A 507 -24.71 2.55 -1.42
N THR A 508 -24.71 1.67 -2.43
CA THR A 508 -23.77 1.72 -3.56
C THR A 508 -23.81 3.06 -4.28
N LYS A 509 -25.01 3.61 -4.55
CA LYS A 509 -25.17 4.96 -5.14
C LYS A 509 -24.61 6.05 -4.23
N SER A 510 -24.77 5.94 -2.92
CA SER A 510 -24.17 6.89 -1.99
C SER A 510 -22.64 6.82 -2.02
N LEU A 511 -22.09 5.60 -2.00
CA LEU A 511 -20.65 5.32 -2.04
C LEU A 511 -19.99 5.70 -3.37
N SER A 512 -20.74 5.83 -4.47
CA SER A 512 -20.17 6.30 -5.74
C SER A 512 -19.69 7.76 -5.68
N ARG A 513 -20.09 8.51 -4.65
CA ARG A 513 -19.63 9.88 -4.35
C ARG A 513 -18.38 9.92 -3.45
N LEU A 514 -17.83 8.76 -3.07
CA LEU A 514 -16.58 8.67 -2.32
C LEU A 514 -15.45 9.33 -3.14
N PRO A 515 -14.56 10.14 -2.51
CA PRO A 515 -13.42 10.73 -3.19
C PRO A 515 -12.55 9.67 -3.87
N SER A 516 -11.98 10.04 -5.02
CA SER A 516 -10.94 9.25 -5.67
C SER A 516 -9.68 9.21 -4.80
N LEU A 517 -8.77 8.26 -5.04
CA LEU A 517 -7.52 8.19 -4.26
C LEU A 517 -6.71 9.51 -4.30
N PRO A 518 -6.54 10.19 -5.46
CA PRO A 518 -5.99 11.54 -5.55
C PRO A 518 -6.62 12.59 -4.62
N ASP A 519 -7.93 12.50 -4.39
CA ASP A 519 -8.69 13.50 -3.62
C ASP A 519 -8.75 13.20 -2.12
N LEU A 520 -8.21 12.06 -1.70
CA LEU A 520 -8.12 11.74 -0.27
C LEU A 520 -7.21 12.74 0.46
N PRO A 521 -7.52 13.05 1.74
CA PRO A 521 -6.61 13.82 2.56
C PRO A 521 -5.20 13.22 2.60
N SER A 522 -4.22 14.10 2.56
CA SER A 522 -2.79 13.82 2.58
C SER A 522 -2.10 14.67 3.63
N PRO A 523 -0.85 14.36 4.02
CA PRO A 523 -0.12 15.17 5.00
C PRO A 523 0.09 16.65 4.56
N ARG A 524 -0.17 16.99 3.29
CA ARG A 524 -0.05 18.36 2.76
C ARG A 524 -1.31 19.21 2.95
N ASN A 525 -2.47 18.63 2.69
CA ASN A 525 -3.74 19.35 2.65
C ASN A 525 -4.64 19.07 3.87
N PHE A 526 -4.28 18.11 4.72
CA PHE A 526 -5.15 17.67 5.79
C PHE A 526 -5.51 18.77 6.82
N ALA A 527 -4.58 19.68 7.13
CA ALA A 527 -4.88 20.82 8.00
C ALA A 527 -6.01 21.70 7.43
N GLN A 528 -6.04 21.93 6.11
CA GLN A 528 -7.11 22.66 5.44
C GLN A 528 -8.43 21.87 5.45
N SER A 529 -8.38 20.54 5.31
CA SER A 529 -9.56 19.68 5.43
C SER A 529 -10.19 19.79 6.82
N ILE A 530 -9.38 19.80 7.89
CA ILE A 530 -9.84 19.97 9.28
C ILE A 530 -10.51 21.35 9.48
N ALA A 531 -9.89 22.42 9.00
CA ALA A 531 -10.50 23.75 9.05
C ALA A 531 -11.84 23.77 8.29
N SER A 532 -11.89 23.15 7.11
CA SER A 532 -13.11 23.08 6.28
C SER A 532 -14.24 22.32 6.97
N VAL A 533 -13.95 21.24 7.70
CA VAL A 533 -14.95 20.51 8.49
C VAL A 533 -15.60 21.41 9.54
N ARG A 534 -14.81 22.26 10.20
CA ARG A 534 -15.33 23.20 11.20
C ARG A 534 -16.21 24.27 10.57
N GLU A 535 -15.76 24.87 9.48
CA GLU A 535 -16.50 25.89 8.73
C GLU A 535 -17.80 25.35 8.12
N ALA A 536 -17.82 24.08 7.72
CA ALA A 536 -18.94 23.49 7.02
C ALA A 536 -20.09 22.99 7.91
N GLY A 537 -20.00 23.18 9.24
CA GLY A 537 -20.99 22.72 10.21
C GLY A 537 -20.71 21.34 10.81
N GLY A 538 -19.52 20.76 10.58
CA GLY A 538 -19.16 19.42 11.05
C GLY A 538 -19.25 19.24 12.56
N LEU A 539 -18.84 20.24 13.36
CA LEU A 539 -18.96 20.16 14.82
C LEU A 539 -20.41 20.16 15.31
N SER A 540 -21.28 20.95 14.66
CA SER A 540 -22.71 20.95 14.97
C SER A 540 -23.37 19.62 14.58
N CYS A 541 -22.93 19.02 13.46
CA CYS A 541 -23.33 17.67 13.07
C CYS A 541 -22.90 16.65 14.13
N LEU A 542 -21.62 16.63 14.52
CA LEU A 542 -21.10 15.70 15.51
C LEU A 542 -21.81 15.83 16.86
N LYS A 543 -22.09 17.06 17.30
CA LYS A 543 -22.87 17.29 18.52
C LYS A 543 -24.24 16.60 18.47
N LYS A 544 -24.94 16.67 17.34
CA LYS A 544 -26.24 16.00 17.13
C LYS A 544 -26.14 14.49 17.00
N LEU A 545 -25.05 13.98 16.43
CA LEU A 545 -24.83 12.55 16.29
C LEU A 545 -24.44 11.89 17.62
N SER A 546 -23.80 12.65 18.52
CA SER A 546 -23.27 12.18 19.80
C SER A 546 -24.11 12.64 21.00
N GLU A 547 -25.39 12.96 20.82
CA GLU A 547 -26.28 13.45 21.89
C GLU A 547 -26.41 12.47 23.06
N GLU A 548 -26.27 11.17 22.79
CA GLU A 548 -26.31 10.09 23.79
C GLU A 548 -24.97 9.88 24.54
N TYR A 549 -23.89 10.55 24.13
CA TYR A 549 -22.56 10.38 24.72
C TYR A 549 -22.22 11.53 25.68
N GLU A 550 -22.70 11.42 26.93
CA GLU A 550 -22.54 12.47 27.97
C GLU A 550 -21.08 12.93 28.16
N ASP A 551 -20.11 12.02 28.11
CA ASP A 551 -18.68 12.34 28.28
C ASP A 551 -18.02 12.98 27.05
N ILE A 552 -18.64 12.87 25.87
CA ILE A 552 -18.12 13.40 24.60
C ILE A 552 -18.63 14.81 24.34
N LEU A 553 -19.88 15.10 24.72
CA LEU A 553 -20.50 16.41 24.48
C LEU A 553 -19.66 17.59 25.01
N PRO A 554 -19.09 17.57 26.24
CA PRO A 554 -18.20 18.63 26.71
C PRO A 554 -16.95 18.81 25.84
N GLN A 555 -16.41 17.73 25.27
CA GLN A 555 -15.24 17.79 24.40
C GLN A 555 -15.58 18.50 23.09
N ILE A 556 -16.73 18.17 22.47
CA ILE A 556 -17.21 18.85 21.25
C ILE A 556 -17.49 20.33 21.53
N GLU A 557 -18.09 20.65 22.68
CA GLU A 557 -18.36 22.02 23.09
C GLU A 557 -17.09 22.85 23.31
N ALA A 558 -16.04 22.25 23.87
CA ALA A 558 -14.74 22.89 24.02
C ALA A 558 -14.09 23.24 22.67
N VAL A 559 -14.35 22.47 21.60
CA VAL A 559 -13.91 22.80 20.23
C VAL A 559 -14.74 23.95 19.65
N LEU A 560 -16.06 23.95 19.87
CA LEU A 560 -16.97 24.99 19.38
C LEU A 560 -16.70 26.36 20.04
N LYS A 561 -16.33 26.35 21.32
CA LYS A 561 -16.04 27.55 22.12
C LYS A 561 -14.62 27.46 22.67
N PRO A 562 -13.58 27.63 21.83
CA PRO A 562 -12.21 27.56 22.31
C PRO A 562 -11.96 28.72 23.30
N GLU A 563 -11.54 28.40 24.52
CA GLU A 563 -11.20 29.44 25.49
C GLU A 563 -10.03 30.29 24.97
N SER A 564 -10.25 31.60 24.83
CA SER A 564 -9.16 32.52 24.53
C SER A 564 -8.21 32.57 25.73
N LYS A 565 -6.99 32.03 25.61
CA LYS A 565 -5.95 32.31 26.61
C LYS A 565 -5.70 33.82 26.59
N LYS A 566 -6.20 34.54 27.60
CA LYS A 566 -5.78 35.92 27.87
C LYS A 566 -4.25 35.90 27.98
N ALA A 567 -3.57 36.59 27.07
CA ALA A 567 -2.14 36.82 27.17
C ALA A 567 -1.88 37.58 28.47
N SER A 568 -1.45 36.86 29.50
CA SER A 568 -0.99 37.43 30.75
C SER A 568 0.31 38.21 30.49
N LYS A 569 0.19 39.46 30.03
CA LYS A 569 1.19 40.51 30.22
C LYS A 569 1.32 40.73 31.73
N LYS A 570 2.12 39.92 32.42
CA LYS A 570 2.59 40.25 33.78
C LYS A 570 3.92 40.97 33.67
N ARG A 571 3.81 42.25 33.33
CA ARG A 571 4.86 43.25 33.50
C ARG A 571 4.85 43.63 34.98
N ASN A 572 5.56 42.87 35.81
CA ASN A 572 5.84 43.31 37.18
C ASN A 572 7.16 44.09 37.17
N ALA A 573 7.01 45.41 37.13
CA ALA A 573 8.00 46.31 37.68
C ALA A 573 8.14 46.01 39.18
N VAL A 574 9.36 45.77 39.64
CA VAL A 574 9.69 45.69 41.07
C VAL A 574 10.87 46.62 41.31
N ALA A 575 10.62 47.68 42.06
CA ALA A 575 11.64 48.55 42.66
C ALA A 575 12.38 47.78 43.78
N PRO A 576 13.61 48.19 44.15
CA PRO A 576 14.59 47.32 44.79
C PRO A 576 14.34 47.17 46.29
N GLY A 577 14.47 45.95 46.81
CA GLY A 577 14.40 45.71 48.25
C GLY A 577 14.53 44.24 48.64
N GLN A 578 15.77 43.84 48.93
CA GLN A 578 16.19 42.80 49.88
C GLN A 578 15.88 41.30 49.61
N GLY A 579 16.96 40.50 49.62
CA GLY A 579 16.93 39.12 50.10
C GLY A 579 17.09 38.00 49.06
N ASN A 580 18.33 37.59 48.83
CA ASN A 580 18.74 36.39 48.09
C ASN A 580 17.98 35.10 48.50
N VAL A 581 17.57 34.27 47.53
CA VAL A 581 18.09 32.91 47.26
C VAL A 581 17.76 32.52 45.80
N ARG A 582 18.78 32.42 44.95
CA ARG A 582 18.67 31.90 43.57
C ARG A 582 18.78 30.37 43.60
N VAL A 583 17.70 29.65 43.31
CA VAL A 583 17.77 28.22 42.97
C VAL A 583 18.26 28.10 41.52
N ARG A 584 19.43 27.49 41.32
CA ARG A 584 20.00 27.21 39.99
C ARG A 584 19.21 26.07 39.31
N PRO A 585 19.03 26.10 37.98
CA PRO A 585 18.44 24.98 37.25
C PRO A 585 19.37 23.76 37.26
N ARG A 586 18.79 22.56 37.37
CA ARG A 586 19.50 21.28 37.42
C ARG A 586 20.24 21.01 36.10
N SER A 587 21.53 20.68 36.21
CA SER A 587 22.40 20.17 35.15
C SER A 587 21.88 18.83 34.62
N SER A 588 21.94 18.63 33.30
CA SER A 588 21.56 17.38 32.61
C SER A 588 22.76 16.44 32.38
N ASN A 589 23.86 16.63 33.10
CA ASN A 589 25.04 15.78 32.99
C ASN A 589 24.99 14.63 34.02
N PRO A 590 24.93 13.36 33.59
CA PRO A 590 24.82 12.22 34.49
C PRO A 590 26.07 11.95 35.36
N PHE A 591 27.20 12.62 35.11
CA PHE A 591 28.42 12.48 35.91
C PHE A 591 28.50 13.41 37.13
N ASP A 592 27.57 14.35 37.29
CA ASP A 592 27.53 15.28 38.44
C ASP A 592 27.01 14.61 39.74
N LEU A 593 26.60 13.34 39.68
CA LEU A 593 26.08 12.56 40.81
C LEU A 593 27.12 11.62 41.46
N LEU A 594 28.36 11.61 40.98
CA LEU A 594 29.42 10.81 41.59
C LEU A 594 30.05 11.57 42.77
N PRO A 595 30.16 10.96 43.97
CA PRO A 595 30.86 11.59 45.08
C PRO A 595 32.33 11.76 44.72
N ARG A 596 32.83 13.00 44.84
CA ARG A 596 34.27 13.27 44.77
C ARG A 596 34.87 12.77 46.08
N GLY A 597 35.70 11.74 46.00
CA GLY A 597 36.54 11.33 47.13
C GLY A 597 37.60 12.39 47.37
N ASP A 598 37.65 12.88 48.61
CA ASP A 598 38.79 13.62 49.14
C ASP A 598 39.93 12.63 49.47
N GLU A 599 41.15 13.15 49.49
CA GLU A 599 42.47 12.49 49.66
C GLU A 599 42.54 11.26 50.57
#